data_AF-A0A2V1BEG8-F1
#
_entry.id   AF-A0A2V1BEG8-F1
#
_cell.length_a   1.000
_cell.length_b   1.000
_cell.length_c   1.000
_cell.angle_alpha   90.00
_cell.angle_beta   90.00
_cell.angle_gamma   90.00
#
_symmetry.space_group_name_H-M   'P 1'
#
loop_
_entity.id
_entity.type
_entity.pdbx_description
1 polymer ?
#
loop_
_entity_poly.entity_id
_entity_poly.type
_entity_poly.pdbx_seq_one_letter_code
_entity_poly.pdbx_strand_id
1 'polypeptide(L)' 'QQVLQAADENGWQRCYSCRRLVELDIGCNHITCHCGAQYICAQRWKTCTC' A
#
# COMPACT_ATOMS: atom_id res chain seq x y z
N GLN A 1 -0.72 6.21 -19.70
CA GLN A 1 0.16 5.51 -18.72
C GLN A 1 -0.69 4.50 -17.95
N GLN A 2 -0.76 3.25 -18.41
CA GLN A 2 -1.80 2.25 -18.02
C GLN A 2 -1.64 1.69 -16.59
N VAL A 3 -0.43 1.69 -16.03
CA VAL A 3 -0.12 1.05 -14.74
C VAL A 3 -0.74 1.76 -13.54
N LEU A 4 -0.92 3.10 -13.60
CA LEU A 4 -1.53 3.87 -12.52
C LEU A 4 -3.04 3.67 -12.45
N GLN A 5 -3.68 3.49 -13.60
CA GLN A 5 -5.11 3.28 -13.71
C GLN A 5 -5.49 1.88 -13.22
N ALA A 6 -4.71 0.87 -13.61
CA ALA A 6 -4.84 -0.48 -13.06
C ALA A 6 -4.61 -0.53 -11.54
N ALA A 7 -3.71 0.29 -11.01
CA ALA A 7 -3.49 0.35 -9.56
C ALA A 7 -4.72 0.88 -8.81
N ASP A 8 -5.39 1.88 -9.34
CA ASP A 8 -6.61 2.43 -8.72
C ASP A 8 -7.76 1.42 -8.74
N GLU A 9 -7.94 0.72 -9.87
CA GLU A 9 -8.98 -0.30 -10.05
C GLU A 9 -8.76 -1.55 -9.16
N ASN A 10 -7.50 -1.89 -8.87
CA ASN A 10 -7.14 -3.07 -8.06
C ASN A 10 -6.81 -2.74 -6.60
N GLY A 11 -6.96 -1.49 -6.17
CA GLY A 11 -6.61 -1.09 -4.80
C GLY A 11 -5.11 -1.22 -4.50
N TRP A 12 -4.24 -0.97 -5.46
CA TRP A 12 -2.79 -1.00 -5.28
C TRP A 12 -2.23 0.38 -4.96
N GLN A 13 -1.24 0.41 -4.07
CA GLN A 13 -0.54 1.63 -3.68
C GLN A 13 0.97 1.53 -3.91
N ARG A 14 1.63 2.65 -4.15
CA ARG A 14 3.10 2.70 -4.16
C ARG A 14 3.67 2.75 -2.75
N CYS A 15 4.62 1.87 -2.48
CA CYS A 15 5.45 1.89 -1.28
C CYS A 15 6.20 3.22 -1.15
N TYR A 16 6.14 3.88 0.01
CA TYR A 16 6.87 5.14 0.25
C TYR A 16 8.39 4.96 0.21
N SER A 17 8.88 3.77 0.55
CA SER A 17 10.31 3.47 0.66
C SER A 17 10.91 3.09 -0.70
N CYS A 18 10.36 2.07 -1.37
CA CYS A 18 10.93 1.52 -2.61
C CYS A 18 10.11 1.80 -3.88
N ARG A 19 8.97 2.51 -3.78
CA ARG A 19 8.06 2.86 -4.88
C ARG A 19 7.45 1.69 -5.67
N ARG A 20 7.63 0.45 -5.19
CA ARG A 20 6.95 -0.74 -5.74
C ARG A 20 5.45 -0.70 -5.43
N LEU A 21 4.63 -1.26 -6.33
CA LEU A 21 3.20 -1.44 -6.09
C LEU A 21 2.98 -2.53 -5.05
N VAL A 22 2.12 -2.26 -4.08
CA VAL A 22 1.65 -3.19 -3.05
C VAL A 22 0.13 -3.23 -3.10
N GLU A 23 -0.44 -4.41 -2.93
CA GLU A 23 -1.88 -4.62 -2.91
C GLU A 23 -2.45 -4.25 -1.54
N LEU A 24 -3.53 -3.46 -1.52
CA LEU A 24 -4.32 -3.21 -0.32
C LEU A 24 -5.45 -4.26 -0.29
N ASP A 25 -5.30 -5.29 0.54
CA ASP A 25 -6.37 -6.27 0.74
C ASP A 25 -7.52 -5.65 1.53
N ILE A 26 -8.74 -5.69 0.99
CA ILE A 26 -9.94 -5.11 1.60
C ILE A 26 -10.35 -5.99 2.77
N GLY A 27 -9.83 -5.69 3.96
CA GLY A 27 -10.11 -6.42 5.20
C GLY A 27 -8.90 -6.48 6.13
N CYS A 28 -7.69 -6.44 5.57
CA CYS A 28 -6.46 -6.34 6.34
C CYS A 28 -5.82 -4.96 6.15
N ASN A 29 -5.98 -4.10 7.16
CA ASN A 29 -5.39 -2.77 7.10
C ASN A 29 -3.86 -2.81 7.17
N HIS A 30 -3.25 -3.89 7.68
CA HIS A 30 -1.80 -4.03 7.82
C HIS A 30 -1.16 -4.63 6.58
N ILE A 31 -0.23 -3.89 5.97
CA ILE A 31 0.41 -4.28 4.71
C ILE A 31 1.91 -4.25 4.90
N THR A 32 2.59 -5.30 4.45
CA THR A 32 4.05 -5.41 4.51
C THR A 32 4.62 -5.47 3.11
N CYS A 33 5.48 -4.52 2.77
CA CYS A 33 6.21 -4.52 1.52
C CYS A 33 7.43 -5.46 1.61
N HIS A 34 7.84 -6.05 0.48
CA HIS A 34 9.08 -6.84 0.38
C HIS A 34 10.35 -6.11 0.82
N CYS A 35 10.37 -4.78 0.83
CA CYS A 35 11.50 -4.01 1.36
C CYS A 35 11.51 -3.91 2.90
N GLY A 36 10.53 -4.51 3.60
CA GLY A 36 10.36 -4.44 5.04
C GLY A 36 9.53 -3.24 5.54
N ALA A 37 9.15 -2.31 4.65
CA ALA A 37 8.26 -1.20 5.02
C ALA A 37 6.85 -1.71 5.34
N GLN A 38 6.29 -1.23 6.45
CA GLN A 38 4.95 -1.59 6.91
C GLN A 38 4.00 -0.39 6.85
N TYR A 39 2.73 -0.70 6.60
CA TYR A 39 1.65 0.26 6.40
C TYR A 39 0.42 -0.16 7.20
N ILE A 40 -0.36 0.83 7.61
CA ILE A 40 -1.74 0.63 8.06
C ILE A 40 -2.65 1.62 7.38
N CYS A 41 -3.75 1.17 6.77
CA CYS A 41 -4.72 2.05 6.10
C CYS A 41 -4.06 3.02 5.11
N ALA A 42 -3.22 2.51 4.22
CA ALA A 42 -2.45 3.32 3.26
C ALA A 42 -1.42 4.31 3.89
N GLN A 43 -1.33 4.40 5.22
CA GLN A 43 -0.39 5.24 5.96
C GLN A 43 0.77 4.43 6.53
N ARG A 44 1.79 5.10 7.06
CA ARG A 44 2.93 4.43 7.69
C ARG A 44 2.44 3.68 8.95
N TRP A 45 3.01 2.50 9.20
CA TRP A 45 2.70 1.73 10.40
C TRP A 45 2.85 2.58 11.67
N LYS A 46 1.85 2.50 12.57
CA LYS A 46 1.73 3.29 13.81
C LYS A 46 1.53 4.82 13.64
N THR A 47 1.14 5.30 12.46
CA THR A 47 0.76 6.72 12.27
C THR A 47 -0.73 6.93 12.01
N CYS A 48 -1.50 5.87 11.78
CA CYS A 48 -2.95 5.97 11.62
C CYS A 48 -3.63 6.05 12.99
N THR A 49 -4.73 6.80 13.07
CA THR A 49 -5.63 6.86 14.23
C THR A 49 -6.87 5.95 14.09
N CYS A 50 -6.92 5.20 13.00
CA CYS A 50 -7.60 3.91 12.97
C CYS A 50 -6.85 2.93 13.90
#